data_AF-H9VG56-F1
#
_entry.id   AF-H9VG56-F1
#
_cell.length_a   1.000
_cell.length_b   1.000
_cell.length_c   1.000
_cell.angle_alpha   90.00
_cell.angle_beta   90.00
_cell.angle_gamma   90.00
#
_symmetry.space_group_name_H-M   'P 1'
#
loop_
_entity.id
_entity.type
_entity.pdbx_description
1 polymer ?
#
loop_
_entity_poly.entity_id
_entity_poly.type
_entity_poly.pdbx_seq_one_letter_code
_entity_poly.pdbx_strand_id
1 'polypeptide(L)'
;EEGYVPDTNFVLHDVGEEQKAHALHCHSEKLAVAFGIINTPPRTSIRVLKNLRVCGDCHSVIKFISKVYEREIILRDTKRFHHFKDGQCSCREFW
;
A
#
# COMPACT_ATOMS: atom_id res chain seq x y z
N GLU A 1 -3.48 14.98 -13.67
CA GLU A 1 -2.69 14.59 -12.48
C GLU A 1 -2.96 13.12 -12.20
N GLU A 2 -1.93 12.30 -12.02
CA GLU A 2 -2.11 10.95 -11.50
C GLU A 2 -2.15 11.05 -9.97
N GLY A 3 -3.22 10.57 -9.35
CA GLY A 3 -3.42 10.64 -7.91
C GLY A 3 -4.04 9.36 -7.36
N TYR A 4 -3.77 9.06 -6.10
CA TYR A 4 -4.41 7.98 -5.37
C TYR A 4 -5.71 8.50 -4.73
N VAL A 5 -6.81 7.78 -4.95
CA VAL A 5 -8.11 7.98 -4.29
C VAL A 5 -8.43 6.72 -3.50
N PRO A 6 -8.71 6.81 -2.19
CA PRO A 6 -9.05 5.63 -1.39
C PRO A 6 -10.31 4.92 -1.91
N ASP A 7 -10.25 3.60 -1.99
CA ASP A 7 -11.40 2.76 -2.36
C ASP A 7 -12.09 2.23 -1.10
N THR A 8 -13.16 2.94 -0.66
CA THR A 8 -13.92 2.62 0.57
C THR A 8 -14.65 1.28 0.52
N ASN A 9 -14.77 0.64 -0.66
CA ASN A 9 -15.32 -0.71 -0.78
C ASN A 9 -14.48 -1.78 -0.05
N PHE A 10 -13.21 -1.48 0.26
CA PHE A 10 -12.35 -2.36 1.06
C PHE A 10 -12.56 -2.24 2.58
N VAL A 11 -13.51 -1.40 3.03
CA VAL A 11 -13.95 -1.33 4.43
C VAL A 11 -15.32 -1.98 4.56
N LEU A 12 -15.38 -3.15 5.19
CA LEU A 12 -16.61 -3.94 5.33
C LEU A 12 -17.51 -3.48 6.47
N HIS A 13 -17.05 -2.56 7.31
CA HIS A 13 -17.84 -2.03 8.40
C HIS A 13 -18.91 -1.08 7.86
N ASP A 14 -20.14 -1.23 8.33
CA ASP A 14 -21.25 -0.35 8.02
C ASP A 14 -21.16 0.94 8.85
N VAL A 15 -20.30 1.84 8.38
CA VAL A 15 -20.05 3.17 8.95
C VAL A 15 -20.10 4.21 7.84
N GLY A 16 -20.16 5.50 8.19
CA GLY A 16 -20.15 6.57 7.20
C GLY A 16 -18.88 6.58 6.33
N GLU A 17 -19.00 7.15 5.14
CA GLU A 17 -17.90 7.16 4.15
C GLU A 17 -16.64 7.87 4.67
N GLU A 18 -16.80 8.92 5.47
CA GLU A 18 -15.67 9.60 6.13
C GLU A 18 -14.92 8.66 7.08
N GLN A 19 -15.64 7.88 7.88
CA GLN A 19 -15.05 6.89 8.79
C GLN A 19 -14.37 5.76 8.02
N LYS A 20 -14.94 5.31 6.89
CA LYS A 20 -14.29 4.32 6.02
C LYS A 20 -12.98 4.86 5.44
N ALA A 21 -12.99 6.08 4.90
CA ALA A 21 -11.80 6.73 4.38
C ALA A 21 -10.71 6.84 5.46
N HIS A 22 -11.08 7.31 6.65
CA HIS A 22 -10.18 7.39 7.80
C HIS A 22 -9.58 6.02 8.17
N ALA A 23 -10.41 4.96 8.21
CA ALA A 23 -9.93 3.61 8.50
C ALA A 23 -8.87 3.15 7.47
N LEU A 24 -9.09 3.41 6.18
CA LEU A 24 -8.11 3.10 5.13
C LEU A 24 -6.81 3.88 5.30
N HIS A 25 -6.85 5.15 5.71
CA HIS A 25 -5.64 5.92 5.97
C HIS A 25 -4.78 5.33 7.10
N CYS A 26 -5.43 4.69 8.08
CA CYS A 26 -4.78 4.09 9.23
C CYS A 26 -4.35 2.63 9.03
N HIS A 27 -4.49 2.06 7.83
CA HIS A 27 -3.98 0.71 7.56
C HIS A 27 -2.46 0.63 7.80
N SER A 28 -2.04 -0.37 8.58
CA SER A 28 -0.65 -0.53 9.01
C SER A 28 0.34 -0.62 7.85
N GLU A 29 -0.05 -1.18 6.70
CA GLU A 29 0.81 -1.22 5.51
C GLU A 29 1.16 0.16 4.99
N LYS A 30 0.18 1.08 4.96
CA LYS A 30 0.41 2.46 4.50
C LYS A 30 1.32 3.19 5.47
N LEU A 31 1.06 3.05 6.77
CA LEU A 31 1.88 3.66 7.81
C LEU A 31 3.32 3.13 7.78
N ALA A 32 3.51 1.82 7.61
CA ALA A 32 4.83 1.21 7.52
C ALA A 32 5.61 1.70 6.29
N VAL A 33 4.97 1.78 5.12
CA VAL A 33 5.59 2.32 3.90
C VAL A 33 5.91 3.80 4.06
N ALA A 34 4.98 4.61 4.56
CA ALA A 34 5.18 6.04 4.80
C ALA A 34 6.36 6.27 5.78
N PHE A 35 6.42 5.51 6.87
CA PHE A 35 7.53 5.55 7.81
C PHE A 35 8.86 5.20 7.12
N GLY A 36 8.88 4.15 6.30
CA GLY A 36 10.07 3.77 5.52
C GLY A 36 10.55 4.87 4.58
N ILE A 37 9.64 5.59 3.91
CA ILE A 37 9.97 6.71 3.02
C ILE A 37 10.62 7.85 3.81
N ILE A 38 10.02 8.21 4.94
CA ILE A 38 10.49 9.33 5.79
C ILE A 38 11.87 9.04 6.39
N ASN A 39 12.12 7.80 6.80
CA ASN A 39 13.29 7.44 7.61
C ASN A 39 14.47 6.87 6.81
N THR A 40 14.38 6.79 5.48
CA THR A 40 15.46 6.23 4.66
C THR A 40 15.81 7.15 3.49
N PRO A 41 17.08 7.15 3.03
CA PRO A 41 17.49 7.95 1.88
C PRO A 41 16.64 7.70 0.64
N PRO A 42 16.50 8.69 -0.28
CA PRO A 42 15.81 8.51 -1.55
C PRO A 42 16.25 7.24 -2.28
N ARG A 43 15.30 6.58 -2.96
CA ARG A 43 15.52 5.33 -3.72
C ARG A 43 15.96 4.11 -2.89
N THR A 44 16.01 4.20 -1.56
CA THR A 44 16.21 3.01 -0.70
C THR A 44 15.00 2.09 -0.78
N SER A 45 15.22 0.81 -1.02
CA SER A 45 14.18 -0.21 -1.03
C SER A 45 13.53 -0.35 0.35
N ILE A 46 12.20 -0.43 0.39
CA ILE A 46 11.43 -0.57 1.64
C ILE A 46 10.90 -2.00 1.74
N ARG A 47 11.01 -2.62 2.92
CA ARG A 47 10.50 -3.98 3.18
C ARG A 47 9.46 -3.95 4.29
N VAL A 48 8.27 -4.50 4.01
CA VAL A 48 7.16 -4.58 4.97
C VAL A 48 6.72 -6.03 5.10
N LEU A 49 6.61 -6.54 6.32
CA LEU A 49 6.11 -7.88 6.60
C LEU A 49 4.81 -7.77 7.39
N LYS A 50 3.77 -8.47 6.96
CA LYS A 50 2.49 -8.56 7.68
C LYS A 50 1.99 -9.99 7.80
N ASN A 51 1.12 -10.19 8.79
CA ASN A 51 0.45 -11.44 9.11
C ASN A 51 -1.00 -11.51 8.60
N LEU A 52 -1.47 -10.51 7.86
CA LEU A 52 -2.75 -10.52 7.15
C LEU A 52 -2.52 -10.55 5.64
N ARG A 53 -3.56 -10.75 4.83
CA ARG A 53 -3.50 -10.52 3.36
C ARG A 53 -3.58 -9.01 3.09
N VAL A 54 -2.86 -8.49 2.09
CA VAL A 54 -2.96 -7.07 1.72
C VAL A 54 -4.35 -6.78 1.13
N CYS A 55 -4.98 -5.65 1.50
CA CYS A 55 -6.25 -5.25 0.86
C CYS A 55 -5.98 -4.56 -0.48
N GLY A 56 -6.98 -4.49 -1.36
CA GLY A 56 -6.81 -3.93 -2.71
C GLY A 56 -6.51 -2.43 -2.70
N ASP A 57 -7.04 -1.69 -1.74
CA ASP A 57 -6.72 -0.27 -1.54
C ASP A 57 -5.25 -0.06 -1.13
N CYS A 58 -4.74 -0.83 -0.15
CA CYS A 58 -3.33 -0.82 0.22
C CYS A 58 -2.42 -1.23 -0.94
N HIS A 59 -2.82 -2.24 -1.69
CA HIS A 59 -2.08 -2.67 -2.88
C HIS A 59 -1.97 -1.53 -3.92
N SER A 60 -3.08 -0.83 -4.16
CA SER A 60 -3.16 0.28 -5.13
C SER A 60 -2.33 1.49 -4.71
N VAL A 61 -2.39 1.91 -3.44
CA VAL A 61 -1.59 3.05 -2.98
C VAL A 61 -0.09 2.74 -2.98
N ILE A 62 0.32 1.51 -2.60
CA ILE A 62 1.75 1.15 -2.59
C ILE A 62 2.30 1.10 -4.01
N LYS A 63 1.50 0.63 -4.98
CA LYS A 63 1.81 0.72 -6.40
C LYS A 63 2.04 2.18 -6.81
N PHE A 64 1.11 3.08 -6.50
CA PHE A 64 1.26 4.51 -6.78
C PHE A 64 2.53 5.12 -6.15
N ILE A 65 2.76 4.83 -4.87
CA ILE A 65 3.95 5.28 -4.13
C ILE A 65 5.25 4.82 -4.80
N SER A 66 5.32 3.56 -5.27
CA SER A 66 6.52 3.02 -5.92
C SER A 66 6.92 3.81 -7.17
N LYS A 67 5.94 4.35 -7.91
CA LYS A 67 6.16 5.19 -9.08
C LYS A 67 6.62 6.59 -8.68
N VAL A 68 5.90 7.24 -7.76
CA VAL A 68 6.14 8.65 -7.39
C VAL A 68 7.47 8.84 -6.65
N TYR A 69 7.81 7.91 -5.75
CA TYR A 69 9.04 7.99 -4.97
C TYR A 69 10.23 7.26 -5.61
N GLU A 70 10.04 6.65 -6.79
CA GLU A 70 11.06 5.86 -7.50
C GLU A 70 11.70 4.81 -6.57
N ARG A 71 10.86 4.07 -5.83
CA ARG A 71 11.31 3.11 -4.81
C ARG A 71 10.73 1.73 -5.07
N GLU A 72 11.58 0.72 -4.96
CA GLU A 72 11.13 -0.66 -4.84
C GLU A 72 10.56 -0.87 -3.43
N ILE A 73 9.34 -1.40 -3.36
CA ILE A 73 8.70 -1.78 -2.10
C ILE A 73 8.42 -3.27 -2.16
N ILE A 74 8.93 -4.01 -1.17
CA ILE A 74 8.73 -5.45 -1.05
C ILE A 74 7.81 -5.68 0.13
N LEU A 75 6.59 -6.14 -0.13
CA LEU A 75 5.62 -6.45 0.90
C LEU A 75 5.38 -7.95 0.95
N ARG A 76 5.63 -8.57 2.10
CA ARG A 76 5.27 -9.96 2.36
C ARG A 76 3.97 -10.00 3.14
N ASP A 77 2.97 -10.66 2.58
CA ASP A 77 1.72 -10.96 3.26
C ASP A 77 1.60 -12.46 3.57
N THR A 78 0.42 -12.92 4.01
CA THR A 78 0.21 -14.36 4.33
C THR A 78 0.27 -15.30 3.14
N LYS A 79 0.12 -14.79 1.92
CA LYS A 79 0.00 -15.59 0.69
C LYS A 79 1.25 -15.53 -0.17
N ARG A 80 1.90 -14.36 -0.28
CA ARG A 80 3.00 -14.15 -1.24
C ARG A 80 3.84 -12.92 -0.92
N PHE A 81 4.88 -12.74 -1.72
CA PHE A 81 5.61 -11.49 -1.84
C PHE A 81 5.04 -10.65 -2.98
N HIS A 82 4.82 -9.39 -2.69
CA HIS A 82 4.46 -8.34 -3.64
C HIS A 82 5.69 -7.47 -3.86
N HIS A 83 6.16 -7.41 -5.09
CA HIS A 83 7.25 -6.52 -5.49
C HIS A 83 6.66 -5.36 -6.25
N PHE A 84 6.62 -4.19 -5.61
CA PHE A 84 6.13 -2.97 -6.21
C PHE A 84 7.28 -2.17 -6.80
N LYS A 85 7.19 -1.83 -8.08
CA LYS A 85 8.17 -1.04 -8.80
C LYS A 85 7.52 -0.36 -9.99
N ASP A 86 7.87 0.90 -10.23
CA ASP A 86 7.43 1.68 -11.40
C ASP A 86 5.90 1.69 -11.60
N GLY A 87 5.14 1.69 -10.50
CA GLY A 87 3.68 1.68 -10.58
C GLY A 87 3.09 0.32 -10.95
N GLN A 88 3.83 -0.77 -10.77
CA GLN A 88 3.37 -2.13 -11.01
C GLN A 88 3.66 -3.03 -9.82
N CYS A 89 2.93 -4.13 -9.70
CA CYS A 89 3.18 -5.19 -8.73
C CYS A 89 3.40 -6.53 -9.43
N SER A 90 4.34 -7.32 -8.94
CA SER A 90 4.61 -8.68 -9.44
C SER A 90 3.43 -9.64 -9.32
N CYS A 91 2.43 -9.34 -8.48
CA CYS A 91 1.29 -10.23 -8.23
C CYS A 91 0.22 -10.20 -9.35
N ARG A 92 0.34 -9.31 -10.35
CA ARG A 92 -0.59 -9.18 -11.49
C ARG A 92 -2.06 -9.00 -11.06
N GLU A 93 -2.30 -8.13 -10.09
CA GLU A 93 -3.63 -7.88 -9.51
C GLU A 93 -4.25 -9.06 -8.74
N PHE A 94 -3.46 -10.07 -8.36
CA PHE A 94 -3.89 -11.13 -7.45
C PHE A 94 -3.42 -10.84 -6.01
N TRP A 95 -3.83 -9.68 -5.47
CA TRP A 95 -3.57 -9.27 -4.09
C TRP A 95 -4.27 -10.18 -3.08
#